data_AF-A0AAW6FES9-F1
#
_entry.id   AF-A0AAW6FES9-F1
#
_cell.length_a   1.000
_cell.length_b   1.000
_cell.length_c   1.000
_cell.angle_alpha   90.00
_cell.angle_beta   90.00
_cell.angle_gamma   90.00
#
_symmetry.space_group_name_H-M   'P 1'
#
loop_
_entity.id
_entity.type
_entity.pdbx_description
1 polymer ?
#
loop_
_entity_poly.entity_id
_entity_poly.type
_entity_poly.pdbx_seq_one_letter_code
_entity_poly.pdbx_strand_id
1 'polypeptide(L)'
;MSRDLEDVLREIGELSNIHADRKKLRANLREIRDLRLAYYNQSNEKELQAEFSDALFKILLLELDEEEEESIEIAELAYLGLGHIFRRPELPTPELYKRRLLLLHYFCDYFTDSIIEVFLSKYREDNILQARSLAIECLEKMQLSDMFYLEENATDFIDGDEQLSDACNGIETDPRLSEEEKANAALLHKVLYAYLKAKYKN
;
A
#
# COMPACT_ATOMS: atom_id res chain seq x y z
N MET A 1 -9.99 25.04 -11.20
CA MET A 1 -8.85 25.00 -10.28
C MET A 1 -9.10 23.86 -9.33
N SER A 2 -8.19 22.90 -9.24
CA SER A 2 -8.21 21.90 -8.16
C SER A 2 -8.06 22.61 -6.82
N ARG A 3 -8.63 22.06 -5.75
CA ARG A 3 -8.36 22.55 -4.40
C ARG A 3 -6.91 22.29 -4.03
N ASP A 4 -6.44 22.95 -2.99
CA ASP A 4 -5.17 22.63 -2.38
C ASP A 4 -5.26 21.26 -1.68
N LEU A 5 -4.31 20.36 -1.96
CA LEU A 5 -4.34 19.01 -1.39
C LEU A 5 -4.40 19.01 0.14
N GLU A 6 -3.65 19.91 0.80
CA GLU A 6 -3.56 19.97 2.26
C GLU A 6 -4.93 20.26 2.88
N ASP A 7 -5.70 21.15 2.25
CA ASP A 7 -7.06 21.47 2.68
C ASP A 7 -8.01 20.28 2.50
N VAL A 8 -7.90 19.53 1.39
CA VAL A 8 -8.73 18.35 1.15
C VAL A 8 -8.41 17.25 2.17
N LEU A 9 -7.13 16.98 2.42
CA LEU A 9 -6.68 15.97 3.39
C LEU A 9 -7.06 16.33 4.82
N ARG A 10 -6.93 17.61 5.22
CA ARG A 10 -7.40 18.08 6.52
C ARG A 10 -8.89 17.81 6.72
N GLU A 11 -9.71 18.14 5.73
CA GLU A 11 -11.15 17.84 5.80
C GLU A 11 -11.44 16.34 5.85
N ILE A 12 -10.72 15.51 5.09
CA ILE A 12 -10.87 14.04 5.15
C ILE A 12 -10.54 13.53 6.56
N GLY A 13 -9.48 14.05 7.20
CA GLY A 13 -9.12 13.72 8.57
C GLY A 13 -10.22 14.07 9.56
N GLU A 14 -10.77 15.29 9.49
CA GLU A 14 -11.89 15.73 10.34
C GLU A 14 -13.15 14.87 10.13
N LEU A 15 -13.42 14.48 8.88
CA LEU A 15 -14.59 13.70 8.47
C LEU A 15 -14.45 12.19 8.65
N SER A 16 -13.28 11.68 9.05
CA SER A 16 -13.07 10.24 9.28
C SER A 16 -13.62 9.75 10.62
N ASN A 17 -14.22 10.64 11.43
CA ASN A 17 -14.84 10.30 12.72
C ASN A 17 -16.24 9.68 12.57
N ILE A 18 -16.63 8.80 13.49
CA ILE A 18 -17.85 7.96 13.44
C ILE A 18 -19.16 8.77 13.23
N HIS A 19 -19.20 10.04 13.65
CA HIS A 19 -20.37 10.92 13.56
C HIS A 19 -20.31 11.97 12.43
N ALA A 20 -19.30 11.91 11.56
CA ALA A 20 -19.10 12.90 10.52
C ALA A 20 -19.98 12.69 9.28
N ASP A 21 -20.07 13.74 8.45
CA ASP A 21 -20.82 13.73 7.20
C ASP A 21 -20.15 12.78 6.16
N ARG A 22 -20.66 11.54 6.11
CA ARG A 22 -20.21 10.50 5.17
C ARG A 22 -20.37 10.91 3.71
N LYS A 23 -21.34 11.76 3.38
CA LYS A 23 -21.54 12.23 2.00
C LYS A 23 -20.42 13.20 1.62
N LYS A 24 -20.06 14.11 2.53
CA LYS A 24 -18.92 15.02 2.32
C LYS A 24 -17.60 14.25 2.26
N LEU A 25 -17.39 13.25 3.12
CA LEU A 25 -16.20 12.39 3.08
C LEU A 25 -16.03 11.72 1.72
N ARG A 26 -17.09 11.04 1.23
CA ARG A 26 -17.06 10.39 -0.10
C ARG A 26 -16.84 11.38 -1.24
N ALA A 27 -17.35 12.61 -1.13
CA ALA A 27 -17.10 13.64 -2.14
C ALA A 27 -15.62 14.05 -2.19
N ASN A 28 -15.00 14.28 -1.03
CA ASN A 28 -13.58 14.61 -0.95
C ASN A 28 -12.69 13.46 -1.43
N LEU A 29 -13.03 12.21 -1.08
CA LEU A 29 -12.28 11.03 -1.56
C LEU A 29 -12.41 10.85 -3.08
N ARG A 30 -13.60 11.10 -3.66
CA ARG A 30 -13.75 11.09 -5.13
C ARG A 30 -12.94 12.20 -5.80
N GLU A 31 -12.83 13.37 -5.18
CA GLU A 31 -11.94 14.43 -5.68
C GLU A 31 -10.47 13.97 -5.65
N ILE A 32 -10.03 13.30 -4.58
CA ILE A 32 -8.68 12.72 -4.51
C ILE A 32 -8.47 11.69 -5.63
N ARG A 33 -9.43 10.78 -5.84
CA ARG A 33 -9.42 9.81 -6.93
C ARG A 33 -9.28 10.46 -8.30
N ASP A 34 -10.12 11.46 -8.59
CA ASP A 34 -10.20 12.10 -9.91
C ASP A 34 -8.94 12.90 -10.24
N LEU A 35 -8.24 13.40 -9.22
CA LEU A 35 -7.05 14.25 -9.34
C LEU A 35 -5.77 13.57 -8.82
N ARG A 36 -5.79 12.24 -8.66
CA ARG A 36 -4.77 11.45 -7.94
C ARG A 36 -3.34 11.71 -8.39
N LEU A 37 -3.06 11.86 -9.69
CA LEU A 37 -1.71 12.14 -10.19
C LEU A 37 -1.25 13.58 -9.86
N ALA A 38 -2.14 14.56 -10.00
CA ALA A 38 -1.84 15.94 -9.62
C ALA A 38 -1.62 16.07 -8.10
N TYR A 39 -2.43 15.36 -7.32
CA TYR A 39 -2.28 15.30 -5.87
C TYR A 39 -1.10 14.46 -5.41
N TYR A 40 -0.70 13.44 -6.15
CA TYR A 40 0.55 12.73 -5.90
C TYR A 40 1.75 13.70 -5.97
N ASN A 41 1.81 14.54 -7.00
CA ASN A 41 2.86 15.55 -7.13
C ASN A 41 2.82 16.59 -6.00
N GLN A 42 1.65 17.13 -5.65
CA GLN A 42 1.51 18.03 -4.51
C GLN A 42 1.90 17.36 -3.19
N SER A 43 1.57 16.08 -2.99
CA SER A 43 1.93 15.33 -1.79
C SER A 43 3.45 15.20 -1.65
N ASN A 44 4.16 15.09 -2.78
CA ASN A 44 5.62 15.06 -2.80
C ASN A 44 6.23 16.42 -2.47
N GLU A 45 5.69 17.50 -3.03
CA GLU A 45 6.17 18.87 -2.80
C GLU A 45 5.95 19.33 -1.36
N LYS A 46 4.83 18.92 -0.75
CA LYS A 46 4.41 19.36 0.58
C LYS A 46 4.70 18.37 1.71
N GLU A 47 5.32 17.23 1.39
CA GLU A 47 5.58 16.15 2.36
C GLU A 47 4.31 15.56 3.02
N LEU A 48 3.22 15.41 2.25
CA LEU A 48 1.90 14.93 2.71
C LEU A 48 1.63 13.45 2.35
N GLN A 49 2.69 12.64 2.17
CA GLN A 49 2.52 11.27 1.65
C GLN A 49 1.76 10.34 2.60
N ALA A 50 1.80 10.59 3.91
CA ALA A 50 1.14 9.73 4.89
C ALA A 50 -0.38 9.87 4.80
N GLU A 51 -0.87 11.10 4.82
CA GLU A 51 -2.28 11.45 4.71
C GLU A 51 -2.81 11.16 3.30
N PHE A 52 -2.03 11.42 2.26
CA PHE A 52 -2.41 11.11 0.89
C PHE A 52 -2.54 9.60 0.66
N SER A 53 -1.57 8.81 1.12
CA SER A 53 -1.64 7.34 1.03
C SER A 53 -2.83 6.77 1.82
N ASP A 54 -3.11 7.32 3.00
CA ASP A 54 -4.30 6.94 3.78
C ASP A 54 -5.61 7.25 3.05
N ALA A 55 -5.71 8.40 2.38
CA ALA A 55 -6.86 8.75 1.57
C ALA A 55 -7.06 7.79 0.38
N LEU A 56 -5.98 7.42 -0.32
CA LEU A 56 -6.02 6.42 -1.39
C LEU A 56 -6.43 5.03 -0.89
N PHE A 57 -5.91 4.60 0.25
CA PHE A 57 -6.33 3.34 0.87
C PHE A 57 -7.82 3.35 1.23
N LYS A 58 -8.33 4.46 1.78
CA LYS A 58 -9.77 4.65 2.04
C LYS A 58 -10.63 4.64 0.78
N ILE A 59 -10.13 5.16 -0.34
CA ILE A 59 -10.81 5.10 -1.64
C ILE A 59 -11.03 3.64 -2.05
N LEU A 60 -9.97 2.82 -1.98
CA LEU A 60 -10.04 1.39 -2.30
C LEU A 60 -10.99 0.62 -1.38
N LEU A 61 -10.87 0.81 -0.06
CA LEU A 61 -11.74 0.14 0.93
C LEU A 61 -13.22 0.50 0.79
N LEU A 62 -13.51 1.69 0.25
CA LEU A 62 -14.88 2.15 0.03
C LEU A 62 -15.38 1.87 -1.39
N GLU A 63 -14.57 1.20 -2.22
CA GLU A 63 -14.86 0.87 -3.62
C GLU A 63 -15.39 2.10 -4.37
N LEU A 64 -14.69 3.22 -4.24
CA LEU A 64 -15.13 4.48 -4.87
C LEU A 64 -14.73 4.55 -6.35
N ASP A 65 -13.99 3.57 -6.85
CA ASP A 65 -13.58 3.42 -8.24
C ASP A 65 -14.51 2.46 -8.97
N GLU A 66 -14.77 2.74 -10.25
CA GLU A 66 -15.63 1.90 -11.10
C GLU A 66 -14.81 1.03 -12.07
N GLU A 67 -13.55 1.42 -12.35
CA GLU A 67 -12.66 0.75 -13.29
C GLU A 67 -11.46 0.11 -12.56
N GLU A 68 -11.15 -1.14 -12.92
CA GLU A 68 -10.06 -1.92 -12.31
C GLU A 68 -8.69 -1.25 -12.50
N GLU A 69 -8.43 -0.66 -13.67
CA GLU A 69 -7.16 0.03 -13.95
C GLU A 69 -6.95 1.25 -13.03
N GLU A 70 -8.02 1.97 -12.68
CA GLU A 70 -7.95 3.07 -11.71
C GLU A 70 -7.65 2.55 -10.30
N SER A 71 -8.30 1.46 -9.88
CA SER A 71 -8.04 0.82 -8.58
C SER A 71 -6.58 0.35 -8.47
N ILE A 72 -6.01 -0.21 -9.54
CA ILE A 72 -4.60 -0.60 -9.59
C ILE A 72 -3.70 0.62 -9.42
N GLU A 73 -3.94 1.70 -10.18
CA GLU A 73 -3.17 2.94 -10.07
C GLU A 73 -3.25 3.54 -8.65
N ILE A 74 -4.43 3.52 -8.02
CA ILE A 74 -4.64 4.03 -6.66
C ILE A 74 -3.91 3.18 -5.63
N ALA A 75 -3.93 1.85 -5.75
CA ALA A 75 -3.19 0.94 -4.87
C ALA A 75 -1.68 1.14 -5.00
N GLU A 76 -1.17 1.27 -6.23
CA GLU A 76 0.23 1.54 -6.48
C GLU A 76 0.67 2.91 -5.93
N LEU A 77 -0.14 3.96 -6.11
CA LEU A 77 0.14 5.30 -5.54
C LEU A 77 0.08 5.28 -4.01
N ALA A 78 -0.87 4.55 -3.41
CA ALA A 78 -0.95 4.38 -1.96
C ALA A 78 0.32 3.69 -1.42
N TYR A 79 0.75 2.62 -2.08
CA TYR A 79 1.98 1.90 -1.75
C TYR A 79 3.21 2.80 -1.92
N LEU A 80 3.26 3.60 -2.97
CA LEU A 80 4.35 4.52 -3.27
C LEU A 80 4.49 5.62 -2.20
N GLY A 81 3.36 6.15 -1.71
CA GLY A 81 3.31 7.09 -0.60
C GLY A 81 3.88 6.49 0.69
N LEU A 82 3.47 5.26 1.05
CA LEU A 82 4.03 4.53 2.18
C LEU A 82 5.53 4.31 2.02
N GLY A 83 5.96 3.80 0.86
CA GLY A 83 7.36 3.55 0.55
C GLY A 83 8.23 4.80 0.64
N HIS A 84 7.70 5.99 0.32
CA HIS A 84 8.42 7.25 0.52
C HIS A 84 8.74 7.49 2.00
N ILE A 85 7.78 7.25 2.90
CA ILE A 85 7.93 7.46 4.34
C ILE A 85 8.92 6.45 4.92
N PHE A 86 8.82 5.18 4.52
CA PHE A 86 9.74 4.11 4.96
C PHE A 86 11.22 4.34 4.60
N ARG A 87 11.53 5.30 3.72
CA ARG A 87 12.91 5.71 3.44
C ARG A 87 13.52 6.63 4.51
N ARG A 88 12.71 7.14 5.43
CA ARG A 88 13.13 8.01 6.54
C ARG A 88 12.97 7.20 7.83
N PRO A 89 14.03 6.58 8.38
CA PRO A 89 13.91 5.61 9.48
C PRO A 89 13.21 6.13 10.73
N GLU A 90 13.22 7.45 10.94
CA GLU A 90 12.63 8.12 12.11
C GLU A 90 11.10 8.24 12.07
N LEU A 91 10.46 8.00 10.91
CA LEU A 91 9.05 8.31 10.69
C LEU A 91 8.08 7.12 10.75
N PRO A 92 8.44 5.88 10.33
CA PRO A 92 7.53 4.76 10.36
C PRO A 92 6.97 4.47 11.75
N THR A 93 5.64 4.45 11.83
CA THR A 93 4.89 3.98 13.01
C THR A 93 4.34 2.58 12.74
N PRO A 94 3.99 1.81 13.78
CA PRO A 94 3.31 0.52 13.61
C PRO A 94 2.07 0.60 12.69
N GLU A 95 1.32 1.69 12.76
CA GLU A 95 0.15 1.91 11.89
C GLU A 95 0.51 1.98 10.40
N LEU A 96 1.68 2.50 10.04
CA LEU A 96 2.14 2.53 8.64
C LEU A 96 2.53 1.14 8.14
N TYR A 97 3.13 0.31 8.99
CA TYR A 97 3.41 -1.10 8.67
C TYR A 97 2.12 -1.88 8.48
N LYS A 98 1.17 -1.73 9.41
CA LYS A 98 -0.19 -2.29 9.28
C LYS A 98 -0.83 -1.89 7.96
N ARG A 99 -0.82 -0.59 7.62
CA ARG A 99 -1.44 -0.11 6.38
C ARG A 99 -0.79 -0.74 5.15
N ARG A 100 0.55 -0.86 5.12
CA ARG A 100 1.25 -1.51 3.99
C ARG A 100 0.89 -2.99 3.90
N LEU A 101 0.88 -3.70 5.02
CA LEU A 101 0.51 -5.12 5.07
C LEU A 101 -0.93 -5.32 4.56
N LEU A 102 -1.89 -4.56 5.09
CA LEU A 102 -3.31 -4.65 4.67
C LEU A 102 -3.50 -4.27 3.20
N LEU A 103 -2.76 -3.27 2.70
CA LEU A 103 -2.79 -2.88 1.30
C LEU A 103 -2.31 -4.04 0.40
N LEU A 104 -1.20 -4.68 0.75
CA LEU A 104 -0.68 -5.83 0.00
C LEU A 104 -1.60 -7.06 0.12
N HIS A 105 -2.24 -7.25 1.28
CA HIS A 105 -3.12 -8.37 1.54
C HIS A 105 -4.43 -8.27 0.74
N TYR A 106 -5.17 -7.16 0.91
CA TYR A 106 -6.48 -7.00 0.26
C TYR A 106 -6.40 -6.76 -1.25
N PHE A 107 -5.30 -6.17 -1.72
CA PHE A 107 -5.12 -5.80 -3.11
C PHE A 107 -3.96 -6.56 -3.76
N CYS A 108 -3.68 -7.78 -3.29
CA CYS A 108 -2.60 -8.64 -3.76
C CYS A 108 -2.58 -8.80 -5.30
N ASP A 109 -3.76 -8.99 -5.90
CA ASP A 109 -3.89 -9.11 -7.36
C ASP A 109 -3.41 -7.86 -8.11
N TYR A 110 -3.60 -6.66 -7.55
CA TYR A 110 -3.18 -5.40 -8.18
C TYR A 110 -1.65 -5.25 -8.23
N PHE A 111 -0.93 -5.87 -7.29
CA PHE A 111 0.53 -5.85 -7.26
C PHE A 111 1.17 -7.04 -7.97
N THR A 112 0.40 -8.09 -8.27
CA THR A 112 0.93 -9.33 -8.87
C THR A 112 1.62 -9.05 -10.20
N ASP A 113 0.98 -8.29 -11.09
CA ASP A 113 1.57 -7.94 -12.38
C ASP A 113 2.81 -7.05 -12.22
N SER A 114 2.81 -6.11 -11.27
CA SER A 114 3.98 -5.31 -10.92
C SER A 114 5.17 -6.18 -10.48
N ILE A 115 4.95 -7.21 -9.64
CA ILE A 115 6.01 -8.14 -9.23
C ILE A 115 6.50 -8.98 -10.41
N ILE A 116 5.60 -9.44 -11.28
CA ILE A 116 5.96 -10.19 -12.48
C ILE A 116 6.83 -9.34 -13.40
N GLU A 117 6.45 -8.09 -13.66
CA GLU A 117 7.21 -7.17 -14.51
C GLU A 117 8.62 -6.92 -13.98
N VAL A 118 8.75 -6.73 -12.66
CA VAL A 118 10.03 -6.45 -12.01
C VAL A 118 10.96 -7.68 -12.00
N PHE A 119 10.44 -8.86 -11.64
CA PHE A 119 11.29 -10.02 -11.31
C PHE A 119 11.18 -11.18 -12.28
N LEU A 120 10.04 -11.35 -12.95
CA LEU A 120 9.69 -12.57 -13.66
C LEU A 120 9.32 -12.32 -15.13
N SER A 121 9.58 -11.13 -15.66
CA SER A 121 9.14 -10.71 -17.01
C SER A 121 9.58 -11.68 -18.11
N LYS A 122 10.84 -12.13 -18.08
CA LYS A 122 11.36 -13.14 -19.01
C LYS A 122 10.85 -14.56 -18.73
N TYR A 123 10.54 -14.87 -17.47
CA TYR A 123 10.04 -16.18 -17.07
C TYR A 123 8.57 -16.38 -17.45
N ARG A 124 7.79 -15.29 -17.42
CA ARG A 124 6.36 -15.25 -17.76
C ARG A 124 6.06 -15.76 -19.16
N GLU A 125 6.90 -15.45 -20.16
CA GLU A 125 6.63 -15.76 -21.58
C GLU A 125 6.24 -17.23 -21.79
N ASP A 126 6.92 -18.14 -21.07
CA ASP A 126 6.68 -19.58 -21.16
C ASP A 126 5.95 -20.18 -19.94
N ASN A 127 5.81 -19.41 -18.84
CA ASN A 127 5.40 -19.94 -17.52
C ASN A 127 4.43 -19.01 -16.77
N ILE A 128 3.40 -18.48 -17.44
CA ILE A 128 2.49 -17.47 -16.87
C ILE A 128 1.91 -17.88 -15.52
N LEU A 129 1.42 -19.13 -15.38
CA LEU A 129 0.81 -19.59 -14.14
C LEU A 129 1.83 -19.69 -13.00
N GLN A 130 3.02 -20.26 -13.26
CA GLN A 130 4.07 -20.31 -12.23
C GLN A 130 4.57 -18.90 -11.87
N ALA A 131 4.68 -18.00 -12.85
CA ALA A 131 5.07 -16.61 -12.59
C ALA A 131 4.09 -15.90 -11.66
N ARG A 132 2.78 -16.13 -11.83
CA ARG A 132 1.75 -15.62 -10.91
C ARG A 132 1.88 -16.22 -9.51
N SER A 133 2.02 -17.55 -9.39
CA SER A 133 2.20 -18.19 -8.08
C SER A 133 3.43 -17.66 -7.34
N LEU A 134 4.56 -17.52 -8.04
CA LEU A 134 5.79 -16.95 -7.45
C LEU A 134 5.63 -15.48 -7.07
N ALA A 135 4.88 -14.70 -7.86
CA ALA A 135 4.61 -13.31 -7.54
C ALA A 135 3.74 -13.17 -6.28
N ILE A 136 2.73 -14.02 -6.12
CA ILE A 136 1.91 -14.09 -4.89
C ILE A 136 2.79 -14.46 -3.69
N GLU A 137 3.63 -15.49 -3.82
CA GLU A 137 4.58 -15.87 -2.75
C GLU A 137 5.52 -14.71 -2.38
N CYS A 138 5.99 -13.91 -3.36
CA CYS A 138 6.78 -12.71 -3.09
C CYS A 138 5.99 -11.67 -2.28
N LEU A 139 4.72 -11.44 -2.62
CA LEU A 139 3.85 -10.49 -1.91
C LEU A 139 3.54 -10.97 -0.49
N GLU A 140 3.34 -12.27 -0.29
CA GLU A 140 3.17 -12.89 1.03
C GLU A 140 4.43 -12.76 1.89
N LYS A 141 5.61 -13.00 1.31
CA LYS A 141 6.90 -12.77 1.99
C LYS A 141 7.07 -11.31 2.39
N MET A 142 6.64 -10.37 1.55
CA MET A 142 6.61 -8.94 1.89
C MET A 142 5.66 -8.66 3.07
N GLN A 143 4.46 -9.25 3.09
CA GLN A 143 3.55 -9.15 4.23
C GLN A 143 4.17 -9.72 5.52
N LEU A 144 4.85 -10.88 5.44
CA LEU A 144 5.59 -11.46 6.57
C LEU A 144 6.71 -10.54 7.06
N SER A 145 7.40 -9.83 6.16
CA SER A 145 8.41 -8.84 6.56
C SER A 145 7.82 -7.71 7.40
N ASP A 146 6.61 -7.24 7.08
CA ASP A 146 5.90 -6.23 7.86
C ASP A 146 5.40 -6.81 9.20
N MET A 147 4.89 -8.05 9.18
CA MET A 147 4.47 -8.79 10.36
C MET A 147 5.61 -8.96 11.37
N PHE A 148 6.78 -9.46 10.94
CA PHE A 148 7.93 -9.65 11.83
C PHE A 148 8.41 -8.34 12.45
N TYR A 149 8.42 -7.25 11.67
CA TYR A 149 8.76 -5.95 12.22
C TYR A 149 7.80 -5.55 13.35
N LEU A 150 6.49 -5.75 13.14
CA LEU A 150 5.46 -5.43 14.14
C LEU A 150 5.60 -6.29 15.39
N GLU A 151 5.84 -7.60 15.25
CA GLU A 151 6.07 -8.50 16.39
C GLU A 151 7.29 -8.09 17.21
N GLU A 152 8.39 -7.70 16.54
CA GLU A 152 9.64 -7.33 17.19
C GLU A 152 9.59 -5.95 17.86
N ASN A 153 8.80 -5.00 17.32
CA ASN A 153 8.88 -3.58 17.69
C ASN A 153 7.59 -3.01 18.30
N ALA A 154 6.47 -3.74 18.24
CA ALA A 154 5.16 -3.29 18.72
C ALA A 154 4.39 -4.46 19.36
N THR A 155 4.79 -4.82 20.59
CA THR A 155 4.16 -5.89 21.37
C THR A 155 2.63 -5.69 21.47
N ASP A 156 1.89 -6.78 21.32
CA ASP A 156 0.42 -6.85 21.33
C ASP A 156 -0.29 -6.05 20.22
N PHE A 157 0.43 -5.44 19.27
CA PHE A 157 -0.18 -4.60 18.23
C PHE A 157 -1.02 -5.42 17.24
N ILE A 158 -0.52 -6.58 16.81
CA ILE A 158 -1.24 -7.48 15.91
C ILE A 158 -2.45 -8.08 16.63
N ASP A 159 -2.26 -8.62 17.84
CA ASP A 159 -3.32 -9.24 18.62
C ASP A 159 -4.41 -8.25 19.06
N GLY A 160 -4.05 -6.98 19.23
CA GLY A 160 -4.97 -5.90 19.56
C GLY A 160 -5.80 -5.38 18.37
N ASP A 161 -5.53 -5.86 17.15
CA ASP A 161 -6.17 -5.40 15.92
C ASP A 161 -6.70 -6.58 15.10
N GLU A 162 -8.01 -6.83 15.21
CA GLU A 162 -8.69 -7.98 14.57
C GLU A 162 -8.44 -8.02 13.05
N GLN A 163 -8.47 -6.85 12.39
CA GLN A 163 -8.25 -6.75 10.96
C GLN A 163 -6.85 -7.19 10.55
N LEU A 164 -5.84 -6.73 11.29
CA LEU A 164 -4.46 -7.09 11.06
C LEU A 164 -4.18 -8.56 11.40
N SER A 165 -4.72 -9.05 12.51
CA SER A 165 -4.60 -10.45 12.92
C SER A 165 -5.17 -11.39 11.84
N ASP A 166 -6.37 -11.09 11.33
CA ASP A 166 -6.99 -11.85 10.24
C ASP A 166 -6.13 -11.85 8.97
N ALA A 167 -5.58 -10.69 8.59
CA ALA A 167 -4.72 -10.58 7.42
C ALA A 167 -3.43 -11.40 7.57
N CYS A 168 -2.78 -11.35 8.75
CA CYS A 168 -1.60 -12.16 9.03
C CYS A 168 -1.90 -13.67 8.99
N ASN A 169 -3.05 -14.09 9.55
CA ASN A 169 -3.49 -15.48 9.52
C ASN A 169 -3.85 -15.98 8.11
N GLY A 170 -4.18 -15.05 7.20
CA GLY A 170 -4.48 -15.36 5.80
C GLY A 170 -3.26 -15.55 4.89
N ILE A 171 -2.04 -15.35 5.39
CA ILE A 171 -0.81 -15.55 4.61
C ILE A 171 -0.56 -17.07 4.45
N GLU A 172 -0.47 -17.57 3.21
CA GLU A 172 -0.26 -19.00 2.97
C GLU A 172 1.21 -19.43 3.09
N THR A 173 2.16 -18.53 2.77
CA THR A 173 3.60 -18.76 2.92
C THR A 173 3.99 -19.09 4.37
N ASP A 174 4.81 -20.13 4.55
CA ASP A 174 5.32 -20.53 5.88
C ASP A 174 6.12 -19.38 6.53
N PRO A 175 5.74 -18.93 7.75
CA PRO A 175 6.43 -17.84 8.43
C PRO A 175 7.84 -18.20 8.90
N ARG A 176 8.25 -19.48 8.84
CA ARG A 176 9.61 -19.92 9.20
C ARG A 176 10.61 -19.62 8.09
N LEU A 177 10.74 -18.35 7.74
CA LEU A 177 11.71 -17.85 6.77
C LEU A 177 13.12 -17.89 7.37
N SER A 178 14.10 -18.28 6.55
CA SER A 178 15.52 -18.09 6.87
C SER A 178 15.87 -16.59 6.95
N GLU A 179 16.99 -16.25 7.59
CA GLU A 179 17.44 -14.86 7.68
C GLU A 179 17.69 -14.23 6.29
N GLU A 180 18.12 -15.04 5.32
CA GLU A 180 18.26 -14.61 3.92
C GLU A 180 16.89 -14.30 3.29
N GLU A 181 15.88 -15.14 3.51
CA GLU A 181 14.53 -14.92 3.00
C GLU A 181 13.87 -13.69 3.63
N LYS A 182 14.07 -13.46 4.93
CA LYS A 182 13.62 -12.23 5.60
C LYS A 182 14.29 -10.99 5.00
N ALA A 183 15.61 -11.04 4.79
CA ALA A 183 16.34 -9.94 4.17
C ALA A 183 15.87 -9.67 2.73
N ASN A 184 15.61 -10.73 1.97
CA ASN A 184 15.07 -10.64 0.62
C ASN A 184 13.65 -10.05 0.61
N ALA A 185 12.76 -10.48 1.52
CA ALA A 185 11.42 -9.92 1.65
C ALA A 185 11.44 -8.40 1.92
N ALA A 186 12.29 -7.96 2.84
CA ALA A 186 12.49 -6.54 3.11
C ALA A 186 13.09 -5.79 1.89
N LEU A 187 13.95 -6.46 1.10
CA LEU A 187 14.49 -5.90 -0.13
C LEU A 187 13.43 -5.77 -1.22
N LEU A 188 12.52 -6.73 -1.36
CA LEU A 188 11.42 -6.69 -2.34
C LEU A 188 10.59 -5.40 -2.20
N HIS A 189 10.31 -4.95 -0.97
CA HIS A 189 9.64 -3.67 -0.75
C HIS A 189 10.38 -2.48 -1.40
N LYS A 190 11.71 -2.45 -1.28
CA LYS A 190 12.56 -1.38 -1.84
C LYS A 190 12.58 -1.44 -3.36
N VAL A 191 12.61 -2.64 -3.93
CA VAL A 191 12.61 -2.83 -5.39
C VAL A 191 11.25 -2.44 -5.98
N LEU A 192 10.14 -2.93 -5.40
CA LEU A 192 8.80 -2.56 -5.86
C LEU A 192 8.57 -1.04 -5.75
N TYR A 193 9.00 -0.41 -4.64
CA TYR A 193 8.96 1.04 -4.51
C TYR A 193 9.76 1.74 -5.61
N ALA A 194 10.98 1.29 -5.91
CA ALA A 194 11.82 1.90 -6.94
C ALA A 194 11.19 1.76 -8.34
N TYR A 195 10.58 0.60 -8.63
CA TYR A 195 9.84 0.34 -9.86
C TYR A 195 8.66 1.29 -10.02
N LEU A 196 7.75 1.32 -9.04
CA LEU A 196 6.57 2.19 -9.08
C LEU A 196 6.95 3.67 -9.11
N LYS A 197 8.01 4.06 -8.39
CA LYS A 197 8.53 5.43 -8.47
C LYS A 197 8.98 5.81 -9.88
N ALA A 198 9.57 4.86 -10.62
CA ALA A 198 9.96 5.10 -12.00
C ALA A 198 8.75 5.17 -12.93
N LYS A 199 7.72 4.33 -12.70
CA LYS A 199 6.43 4.33 -13.42
C LYS A 199 5.73 5.69 -13.34
N TYR A 200 5.68 6.28 -12.14
CA TYR A 200 4.96 7.55 -11.88
C TYR A 200 5.87 8.80 -11.86
N LYS A 201 7.03 8.76 -12.53
CA LYS A 201 8.01 9.87 -12.49
C LYS A 201 7.64 11.08 -13.38
N ASN A 202 6.43 11.13 -13.93
CA ASN A 202 6.00 12.15 -14.91
C ASN A 202 4.85 13.00 -14.38
#